data_AF-A0A9D6H6H0-F1
#
_entry.id   AF-A0A9D6H6H0-F1
#
_cell.length_a   1.000
_cell.length_b   1.000
_cell.length_c   1.000
_cell.angle_alpha   90.00
_cell.angle_beta   90.00
_cell.angle_gamma   90.00
#
_symmetry.space_group_name_H-M   'P 1'
#
loop_
_entity.id
_entity.type
_entity.pdbx_description
1 polymer ?
#
loop_
_entity_poly.entity_id
_entity_poly.type
_entity_poly.pdbx_seq_one_letter_code
_entity_poly.pdbx_strand_id
1 'polypeptide(L)'
;MPREAEGNSQRRSGDTSVPAIVATVALVGFSVFIGLYGPRLGNRQQLPGGTTVLELASALVSRHGSAVVESVQLVRLGSGDADEVALEASRILGREVSLPEPAGVDIDWLRATRLRVPGAAGVHAFAAVGPRINLDFVSVFILLDEDRFTVFDRFGRPNPLPEGEMFSVGVPGSTPDAVLHVFRIRGVVFAVQSSNRAVADELVGAIEFDESRRAEPRSDAAEQG
;
A
#
# COMPACT_ATOMS: atom_id res chain seq x y z
N MET A 1 -70.57 -7.82 -66.00
CA MET A 1 -70.20 -8.97 -65.12
C MET A 1 -68.87 -9.50 -65.66
N PRO A 2 -67.77 -9.64 -64.88
CA PRO A 2 -67.62 -9.67 -63.41
C PRO A 2 -66.87 -8.42 -62.85
N ARG A 3 -67.26 -7.85 -61.70
CA ARG A 3 -66.96 -8.16 -60.27
C ARG A 3 -65.68 -7.50 -59.74
N GLU A 4 -65.90 -6.41 -59.02
CA GLU A 4 -65.10 -5.97 -57.89
C GLU A 4 -65.16 -6.97 -56.72
N ALA A 5 -64.17 -6.82 -55.84
CA ALA A 5 -64.24 -6.91 -54.38
C ALA A 5 -64.04 -8.29 -53.69
N GLU A 6 -63.20 -8.18 -52.64
CA GLU A 6 -63.11 -8.99 -51.41
C GLU A 6 -62.47 -10.38 -51.51
N GLY A 7 -61.60 -10.83 -50.60
CA GLY A 7 -61.14 -10.32 -49.30
C GLY A 7 -59.85 -11.07 -48.96
N ASN A 8 -58.87 -10.39 -48.37
CA ASN A 8 -58.69 -10.26 -46.92
C ASN A 8 -58.15 -11.53 -46.23
N SER A 9 -57.16 -11.27 -45.38
CA SER A 9 -56.71 -12.03 -44.22
C SER A 9 -55.90 -13.31 -44.43
N GLN A 10 -54.57 -13.16 -44.32
CA GLN A 10 -53.90 -13.74 -43.15
C GLN A 10 -52.69 -12.91 -42.70
N ARG A 11 -52.87 -12.21 -41.57
CA ARG A 11 -51.79 -11.78 -40.68
C ARG A 11 -51.14 -13.01 -40.06
N ARG A 12 -49.82 -12.98 -39.89
CA ARG A 12 -49.06 -13.22 -38.65
C ARG A 12 -47.60 -13.44 -39.04
N SER A 13 -46.75 -12.47 -38.74
CA SER A 13 -45.91 -12.45 -37.53
C SER A 13 -44.57 -13.11 -37.82
N GLY A 14 -43.50 -12.39 -37.51
CA GLY A 14 -42.14 -12.91 -37.59
C GLY A 14 -41.37 -12.22 -38.70
N ASP A 15 -40.89 -11.02 -38.40
CA ASP A 15 -39.51 -10.60 -38.69
C ASP A 15 -39.40 -9.14 -38.29
N THR A 16 -39.52 -8.90 -36.98
CA THR A 16 -38.74 -7.81 -36.38
C THR A 16 -37.30 -8.17 -36.69
N SER A 17 -36.79 -7.54 -37.74
CA SER A 17 -35.59 -7.93 -38.45
C SER A 17 -34.47 -8.18 -37.44
N VAL A 18 -33.99 -9.43 -37.38
CA VAL A 18 -32.78 -9.81 -36.65
C VAL A 18 -31.66 -8.78 -36.82
N PRO A 19 -31.47 -8.15 -38.01
CA PRO A 19 -30.58 -7.00 -38.17
C PRO A 19 -30.81 -5.83 -37.21
N ALA A 20 -32.05 -5.45 -36.91
CA ALA A 20 -32.35 -4.34 -36.00
C ALA A 20 -32.03 -4.69 -34.54
N ILE A 21 -32.26 -5.95 -34.12
CA ILE A 21 -31.89 -6.42 -32.78
C ILE A 21 -30.36 -6.46 -32.65
N VAL A 22 -29.66 -7.00 -33.65
CA VAL A 22 -28.20 -7.05 -33.68
C VAL A 22 -27.60 -5.64 -33.69
N ALA A 23 -28.17 -4.71 -34.46
CA ALA A 23 -27.73 -3.31 -34.47
C ALA A 23 -27.93 -2.64 -33.11
N THR A 24 -29.03 -2.92 -32.41
CA THR A 24 -29.29 -2.36 -31.08
C THR A 24 -28.35 -2.93 -30.03
N VAL A 25 -28.09 -4.24 -30.06
CA VAL A 25 -27.12 -4.90 -29.15
C VAL A 25 -25.70 -4.43 -29.44
N ALA A 26 -25.33 -4.27 -30.72
CA ALA A 26 -24.03 -3.72 -31.10
C ALA A 26 -23.88 -2.27 -30.61
N LEU A 27 -24.91 -1.43 -30.76
CA LEU A 27 -24.90 -0.05 -30.26
C LEU A 27 -24.77 -0.01 -28.72
N VAL A 28 -25.50 -0.87 -28.01
CA VAL A 28 -25.40 -1.00 -26.54
C VAL A 28 -24.01 -1.48 -26.14
N GLY A 29 -23.46 -2.51 -26.79
CA GLY A 29 -22.11 -3.00 -26.54
C GLY A 29 -21.04 -1.95 -26.84
N PHE A 30 -21.19 -1.18 -27.93
CA PHE A 30 -20.28 -0.09 -28.27
C PHE A 30 -20.40 1.08 -27.28
N SER A 31 -21.57 1.32 -26.70
CA SER A 31 -21.76 2.35 -25.67
C SER A 31 -21.06 2.03 -24.35
N VAL A 32 -20.93 0.74 -24.03
CA VAL A 32 -20.13 0.24 -22.90
C VAL A 32 -18.63 0.40 -23.19
N PHE A 33 -18.19 0.12 -24.41
CA PHE A 33 -16.78 0.27 -24.81
C PHE A 33 -16.32 1.73 -24.99
N ILE A 34 -17.20 2.62 -25.46
CA ILE A 34 -16.92 4.06 -25.66
C ILE A 34 -17.09 4.87 -24.36
N GLY A 35 -17.63 4.29 -23.30
CA GLY A 35 -17.74 4.97 -22.00
C GLY A 35 -18.86 6.02 -21.93
N LEU A 36 -19.89 5.92 -22.77
CA LEU A 36 -21.04 6.86 -22.74
C LEU A 36 -21.96 6.64 -21.52
N TYR A 37 -21.84 5.47 -20.86
CA TYR A 37 -22.49 5.13 -19.58
C TYR A 37 -21.47 4.86 -18.46
N GLY A 38 -20.33 5.54 -18.47
CA GLY A 38 -19.54 5.74 -17.25
C GLY A 38 -20.24 6.78 -16.34
N PRO A 39 -20.13 6.69 -15.00
CA PRO A 39 -20.63 7.74 -14.11
C PRO A 39 -20.05 9.07 -14.59
N ARG A 40 -20.93 10.07 -14.77
CA ARG A 40 -20.59 11.39 -15.30
C ARG A 40 -19.24 11.85 -14.72
N LEU A 41 -18.20 11.86 -15.56
CA LEU A 41 -16.94 12.56 -15.32
C LEU A 41 -17.22 14.06 -15.44
N GLY A 42 -18.12 14.57 -14.60
CA GLY A 42 -18.27 15.99 -14.35
C GLY A 42 -17.06 16.45 -13.57
N ASN A 43 -16.07 16.97 -14.28
CA ASN A 43 -15.07 17.90 -13.76
C ASN A 43 -14.43 17.51 -12.41
N ARG A 44 -13.88 16.29 -12.33
CA ARG A 44 -12.96 15.87 -11.24
C ARG A 44 -11.57 15.56 -11.80
N GLN A 45 -10.99 16.51 -12.52
CA GLN A 45 -9.53 16.59 -12.67
C GLN A 45 -8.91 17.41 -11.52
N GLN A 46 -9.30 17.10 -10.28
CA GLN A 46 -8.29 17.07 -9.24
C GLN A 46 -7.85 15.63 -9.22
N LEU A 47 -6.83 15.30 -10.04
CA LEU A 47 -5.94 14.21 -9.68
C LEU A 47 -5.63 14.39 -8.18
N PRO A 48 -5.72 13.34 -7.34
CA PRO A 48 -5.28 13.46 -5.97
C PRO A 48 -3.89 14.08 -6.03
N GLY A 49 -3.71 15.23 -5.39
CA GLY A 49 -2.47 16.00 -5.45
C GLY A 49 -1.34 15.34 -4.66
N GLY A 50 -1.26 14.01 -4.72
CA GLY A 50 -0.34 13.16 -3.98
C GLY A 50 -0.53 11.68 -4.23
N THR A 51 0.41 10.87 -3.75
CA THR A 51 0.45 9.41 -3.93
C THR A 51 -0.58 8.72 -3.03
N THR A 52 -1.29 7.71 -3.53
CA THR A 52 -2.23 6.95 -2.70
C THR A 52 -1.51 5.95 -1.79
N VAL A 53 -2.03 5.66 -0.59
CA VAL A 53 -1.44 4.64 0.29
C VAL A 53 -1.42 3.26 -0.36
N LEU A 54 -2.34 2.96 -1.27
CA LEU A 54 -2.34 1.70 -2.01
C LEU A 54 -1.20 1.62 -3.03
N GLU A 55 -0.91 2.69 -3.76
CA GLU A 55 0.24 2.78 -4.66
C GLU A 55 1.56 2.68 -3.89
N LEU A 56 1.65 3.39 -2.76
CA LEU A 56 2.78 3.26 -1.84
C LEU A 56 2.94 1.81 -1.37
N ALA A 57 1.86 1.18 -0.89
CA ALA A 57 1.87 -0.18 -0.40
C ALA A 57 2.38 -1.18 -1.45
N SER A 58 1.89 -1.07 -2.69
CA SER A 58 2.33 -1.90 -3.81
C SER A 58 3.84 -1.77 -4.08
N ALA A 59 4.36 -0.54 -4.03
CA ALA A 59 5.78 -0.28 -4.19
C ALA A 59 6.61 -0.88 -3.03
N LEU A 60 6.16 -0.73 -1.78
CA LEU A 60 6.84 -1.27 -0.60
C LEU A 60 6.84 -2.80 -0.58
N VAL A 61 5.70 -3.43 -0.91
CA VAL A 61 5.59 -4.88 -1.06
C VAL A 61 6.59 -5.42 -2.06
N SER A 62 6.73 -4.75 -3.20
CA SER A 62 7.70 -5.13 -4.25
C SER A 62 9.15 -5.01 -3.76
N ARG A 63 9.46 -4.01 -2.94
CA ARG A 63 10.79 -3.78 -2.36
C ARG A 63 11.15 -4.83 -1.30
N HIS A 64 10.21 -5.18 -0.43
CA HIS A 64 10.38 -6.29 0.50
C HIS A 64 10.62 -7.60 -0.25
N GLY A 65 9.79 -7.93 -1.24
CA GLY A 65 9.96 -9.16 -2.03
C GLY A 65 11.32 -9.25 -2.71
N SER A 66 11.80 -8.12 -3.25
CA SER A 66 13.15 -8.04 -3.84
C SER A 66 14.24 -8.28 -2.79
N ALA A 67 14.11 -7.69 -1.60
CA ALA A 67 15.07 -7.90 -0.50
C ALA A 67 15.10 -9.34 0.02
N VAL A 68 13.95 -10.01 0.07
CA VAL A 68 13.85 -11.45 0.40
C VAL A 68 14.55 -12.31 -0.65
N VAL A 69 14.33 -12.04 -1.94
CA VAL A 69 15.02 -12.80 -3.01
C VAL A 69 16.54 -12.59 -2.94
N GLU A 70 16.99 -11.36 -2.72
CA GLU A 70 18.41 -11.06 -2.55
C GLU A 70 19.03 -11.76 -1.32
N SER A 71 18.33 -11.81 -0.19
CA SER A 71 18.83 -12.47 1.03
C SER A 71 18.93 -14.00 0.85
N VAL A 72 17.94 -14.61 0.18
CA VAL A 72 17.94 -16.04 -0.16
C VAL A 72 19.06 -16.38 -1.15
N GLN A 73 19.38 -15.49 -2.10
CA GLN A 73 20.49 -15.70 -3.04
C GLN A 73 21.86 -15.54 -2.36
N LEU A 74 21.92 -14.83 -1.23
CA LEU A 74 23.18 -14.51 -0.59
C LEU A 74 23.61 -15.48 0.51
N VAL A 75 22.73 -16.14 1.28
CA VAL A 75 23.01 -17.18 2.34
C VAL A 75 24.27 -16.94 3.22
N ARG A 76 24.82 -15.72 3.24
CA ARG A 76 26.15 -15.39 3.80
C ARG A 76 26.20 -14.00 4.42
N LEU A 77 25.08 -13.28 4.44
CA LEU A 77 24.98 -12.08 5.26
C LEU A 77 24.94 -12.59 6.70
N GLY A 78 26.08 -12.54 7.38
CA GLY A 78 26.11 -12.63 8.83
C GLY A 78 25.17 -11.58 9.41
N SER A 79 24.73 -11.81 10.65
CA SER A 79 23.96 -10.84 11.43
C SER A 79 24.60 -9.47 11.33
N GLY A 80 23.88 -8.48 10.83
CA GLY A 80 24.32 -7.09 10.94
C GLY A 80 24.25 -6.71 12.40
N ASP A 81 25.24 -5.97 12.89
CA ASP A 81 25.09 -5.35 14.20
C ASP A 81 23.93 -4.34 14.13
N ALA A 82 22.92 -4.47 15.00
CA ALA A 82 21.73 -3.62 14.97
C ALA A 82 22.11 -2.14 15.09
N ASP A 83 23.16 -1.84 15.85
CA ASP A 83 23.70 -0.48 16.01
C ASP A 83 24.30 0.04 14.70
N GLU A 84 25.00 -0.81 13.93
CA GLU A 84 25.53 -0.44 12.60
C GLU A 84 24.39 -0.17 11.61
N VAL A 85 23.34 -0.99 11.63
CA VAL A 85 22.17 -0.80 10.76
C VAL A 85 21.42 0.47 11.14
N ALA A 86 21.26 0.76 12.42
CA ALA A 86 20.62 1.97 12.91
C ALA A 86 21.43 3.23 12.57
N LEU A 87 22.76 3.17 12.69
CA LEU A 87 23.67 4.25 12.31
C LEU A 87 23.60 4.53 10.80
N GLU A 88 23.60 3.48 9.98
CA GLU A 88 23.46 3.60 8.53
C GLU A 88 22.09 4.17 8.15
N ALA A 89 21.01 3.72 8.78
CA ALA A 89 19.68 4.27 8.58
C ALA A 89 19.62 5.76 8.95
N SER A 90 20.25 6.13 10.06
CA SER A 90 20.34 7.52 10.51
C SER A 90 21.11 8.39 9.52
N ARG A 91 22.21 7.86 8.96
CA ARG A 91 23.01 8.52 7.92
C ARG A 91 22.22 8.72 6.62
N ILE A 92 21.44 7.73 6.20
CA ILE A 92 20.62 7.81 4.99
C ILE A 92 19.52 8.86 5.14
N LEU A 93 18.85 8.87 6.30
CA LEU A 93 17.68 9.71 6.55
C LEU A 93 18.06 11.13 7.01
N GLY A 94 19.31 11.33 7.46
CA GLY A 94 19.79 12.61 8.00
C GLY A 94 19.20 12.96 9.36
N ARG A 95 18.70 11.96 10.11
CA ARG A 95 18.14 12.10 11.46
C ARG A 95 18.40 10.83 12.26
N GLU A 96 18.31 10.93 13.58
CA GLU A 96 18.44 9.76 14.45
C GLU A 96 17.29 8.76 14.22
N VAL A 97 17.65 7.51 13.93
CA VAL A 97 16.76 6.37 13.74
C VAL A 97 17.13 5.31 14.77
N SER A 98 16.13 4.86 15.52
CA SER A 98 16.25 3.67 16.36
C SER A 98 15.52 2.54 15.64
N LEU A 99 16.13 1.38 15.57
CA LEU A 99 15.48 0.20 15.03
C LEU A 99 14.64 -0.44 16.15
N PRO A 100 13.39 -0.83 15.87
CA PRO A 100 12.53 -1.40 16.89
C PRO A 100 12.99 -2.80 17.30
N GLU A 101 13.03 -3.04 18.61
CA GLU A 101 13.32 -4.35 19.21
C GLU A 101 12.17 -4.76 20.14
N PRO A 102 11.07 -5.33 19.58
CA PRO A 102 9.93 -5.72 20.38
C PRO A 102 10.26 -6.89 21.31
N ALA A 103 9.73 -6.83 22.52
CA ALA A 103 9.93 -7.87 23.51
C ALA A 103 9.31 -9.20 23.04
N GLY A 104 10.12 -10.25 22.94
CA GLY A 104 9.63 -11.59 22.59
C GLY A 104 9.67 -11.94 21.11
N VAL A 105 10.19 -11.05 20.24
CA VAL A 105 10.51 -11.37 18.85
C VAL A 105 12.02 -11.30 18.66
N ASP A 106 12.61 -12.41 18.20
CA ASP A 106 14.03 -12.45 17.85
C ASP A 106 14.21 -11.84 16.45
N ILE A 107 14.79 -10.64 16.39
CA ILE A 107 14.98 -9.86 15.16
C ILE A 107 16.47 -9.64 14.94
N ASP A 108 16.95 -10.08 13.79
CA ASP A 108 18.33 -9.88 13.34
C ASP A 108 18.34 -8.86 12.19
N TRP A 109 18.73 -7.62 12.50
CA TRP A 109 18.79 -6.53 11.52
C TRP A 109 19.92 -6.75 10.54
N LEU A 110 19.58 -6.94 9.27
CA LEU A 110 20.54 -7.35 8.25
C LEU A 110 21.17 -6.14 7.54
N ARG A 111 20.36 -5.13 7.21
CA ARG A 111 20.82 -3.94 6.48
C ARG A 111 19.80 -2.81 6.49
N ALA A 112 20.32 -1.60 6.31
CA ALA A 112 19.56 -0.41 5.97
C ALA A 112 19.95 0.05 4.57
N THR A 113 18.96 0.33 3.72
CA THR A 113 19.19 0.77 2.34
C THR A 113 18.39 2.01 2.02
N ARG A 114 18.95 2.88 1.17
CA ARG A 114 18.21 4.05 0.69
C ARG A 114 17.07 3.59 -0.22
N LEU A 115 15.89 4.08 0.07
CA LEU A 115 14.67 3.77 -0.66
C LEU A 115 14.14 5.02 -1.36
N ARG A 116 13.71 4.84 -2.61
CA ARG A 116 12.86 5.80 -3.31
C ARG A 116 11.64 5.09 -3.88
N VAL A 117 10.47 5.61 -3.57
CA VAL A 117 9.15 5.11 -3.96
C VAL A 117 8.29 6.28 -4.43
N PRO A 118 7.14 6.03 -5.07
CA PRO A 118 6.20 7.10 -5.40
C PRO A 118 5.86 7.93 -4.16
N GLY A 119 6.01 9.25 -4.26
CA GLY A 119 5.67 10.20 -3.22
C GLY A 119 6.59 10.24 -1.99
N ALA A 120 7.67 9.45 -1.93
CA ALA A 120 8.63 9.52 -0.83
C ALA A 120 10.04 9.02 -1.16
N ALA A 121 10.99 9.57 -0.40
CA ALA A 121 12.30 9.00 -0.19
C ALA A 121 12.46 8.63 1.30
N GLY A 122 13.32 7.66 1.57
CA GLY A 122 13.53 7.22 2.94
C GLY A 122 14.54 6.10 3.06
N VAL A 123 14.38 5.32 4.12
CA VAL A 123 15.20 4.15 4.41
C VAL A 123 14.33 2.90 4.50
N HIS A 124 14.86 1.80 3.98
CA HIS A 124 14.36 0.45 4.16
C HIS A 124 15.32 -0.30 5.07
N ALA A 125 14.90 -0.54 6.31
CA ALA A 125 15.56 -1.45 7.23
C ALA A 125 14.97 -2.85 7.05
N PHE A 126 15.84 -3.82 6.79
CA PHE A 126 15.48 -5.21 6.50
C PHE A 126 16.07 -6.12 7.56
N ALA A 127 15.26 -7.03 8.09
CA ALA A 127 15.66 -7.96 9.13
C ALA A 127 15.14 -9.36 8.87
N ALA A 128 15.85 -10.34 9.43
CA ALA A 128 15.33 -11.68 9.59
C ALA A 128 14.63 -11.82 10.95
N VAL A 129 13.60 -12.65 11.00
CA VAL A 129 12.83 -12.93 12.21
C VAL A 129 12.83 -14.42 12.49
N GLY A 130 13.09 -14.77 13.75
CA GLY A 130 13.04 -16.13 14.24
C GLY A 130 14.29 -16.97 13.94
N PRO A 131 14.25 -18.28 14.26
CA PRO A 131 15.42 -19.13 14.22
C PRO A 131 15.93 -19.35 12.79
N ARG A 132 17.26 -19.46 12.63
CA ARG A 132 17.97 -19.63 11.34
C ARG A 132 17.44 -20.71 10.38
N ILE A 133 16.67 -21.66 10.90
CA ILE A 133 16.14 -22.83 10.15
C ILE A 133 14.78 -22.54 9.51
N ASN A 134 14.06 -21.51 9.98
CA ASN A 134 12.79 -21.05 9.46
C ASN A 134 12.75 -19.52 9.47
N LEU A 135 13.72 -18.92 8.78
CA LEU A 135 13.88 -17.47 8.70
C LEU A 135 12.70 -16.86 7.98
N ASP A 136 11.88 -16.12 8.71
CA ASP A 136 10.95 -15.16 8.14
C ASP A 136 11.68 -13.82 7.96
N PHE A 137 11.09 -12.93 7.18
CA PHE A 137 11.68 -11.62 6.93
C PHE A 137 10.70 -10.51 7.23
N VAL A 138 11.25 -9.41 7.71
CA VAL A 138 10.49 -8.22 8.03
C VAL A 138 11.15 -6.99 7.42
N SER A 139 10.33 -5.99 7.14
CA SER A 139 10.80 -4.70 6.61
C SER A 139 10.15 -3.56 7.35
N VAL A 140 10.99 -2.64 7.81
CA VAL A 140 10.57 -1.36 8.34
C VAL A 140 11.02 -0.28 7.37
N PHE A 141 10.05 0.47 6.87
CA PHE A 141 10.24 1.59 5.97
C PHE A 141 10.00 2.88 6.74
N ILE A 142 10.95 3.79 6.69
CA ILE A 142 10.85 5.11 7.32
C ILE A 142 10.96 6.14 6.20
N LEU A 143 9.85 6.83 5.94
CA LEU A 143 9.64 7.62 4.75
C LEU A 143 9.42 9.10 5.11
N LEU A 144 10.10 9.97 4.38
CA LEU A 144 9.83 11.40 4.35
C LEU A 144 8.72 11.64 3.31
N ASP A 145 7.62 12.23 3.76
CA ASP A 145 6.46 12.51 2.91
C ASP A 145 6.77 13.66 1.93
N GLU A 146 7.20 13.33 0.70
CA GLU A 146 7.56 14.33 -0.33
C GLU A 146 6.32 14.88 -1.05
N ASP A 147 5.31 14.05 -1.27
CA ASP A 147 4.19 14.35 -2.18
C ASP A 147 2.80 14.21 -1.53
N ARG A 148 2.73 14.18 -0.18
CA ARG A 148 1.50 14.00 0.62
C ARG A 148 0.73 12.74 0.29
N PHE A 149 0.91 11.71 1.11
CA PHE A 149 0.11 10.49 0.97
C PHE A 149 -1.38 10.70 1.21
N THR A 150 -2.21 10.03 0.42
CA THR A 150 -3.67 10.12 0.48
C THR A 150 -4.35 8.79 0.77
N VAL A 151 -5.40 8.85 1.57
CA VAL A 151 -6.32 7.76 1.90
C VAL A 151 -7.74 8.15 1.46
N PHE A 152 -8.55 7.18 1.09
CA PHE A 152 -9.92 7.44 0.66
C PHE A 152 -10.90 7.14 1.80
N ASP A 153 -11.83 8.07 2.04
CA ASP A 153 -12.96 7.80 2.92
C ASP A 153 -13.93 6.77 2.29
N ARG A 154 -14.92 6.35 3.07
CA ARG A 154 -15.99 5.43 2.60
C ARG A 154 -16.80 5.94 1.40
N PHE A 155 -16.68 7.23 1.05
CA PHE A 155 -17.35 7.87 -0.07
C PHE A 155 -16.40 8.11 -1.26
N GLY A 156 -15.16 7.61 -1.19
CA GLY A 156 -14.15 7.76 -2.23
C GLY A 156 -13.56 9.17 -2.31
N ARG A 157 -13.64 9.97 -1.24
CA ARG A 157 -13.01 11.30 -1.18
C ARG A 157 -11.57 11.15 -0.68
N PRO A 158 -10.59 11.77 -1.36
CA PRO A 158 -9.20 11.73 -0.92
C PRO A 158 -9.00 12.65 0.30
N ASN A 159 -8.43 12.10 1.36
CA ASN A 159 -7.95 12.82 2.53
C ASN A 159 -6.44 12.59 2.68
N PRO A 160 -5.65 13.55 3.19
CA PRO A 160 -4.27 13.29 3.58
C PRO A 160 -4.21 12.14 4.60
N LEU A 161 -3.15 11.34 4.56
CA LEU A 161 -2.88 10.30 5.55
C LEU A 161 -2.90 10.93 6.96
N PRO A 162 -3.87 10.57 7.81
CA PRO A 162 -4.00 11.17 9.13
C PRO A 162 -2.89 10.69 10.07
N GLU A 163 -2.61 11.54 11.06
CA GLU A 163 -1.64 11.29 12.12
C GLU A 163 -2.18 10.24 13.09
N GLY A 164 -1.37 9.25 13.46
CA GLY A 164 -1.72 8.23 14.46
C GLY A 164 -2.78 7.21 14.02
N GLU A 165 -3.24 7.23 12.76
CA GLU A 165 -4.11 6.18 12.22
C GLU A 165 -3.28 5.14 11.46
N MET A 166 -3.60 3.87 11.70
CA MET A 166 -2.94 2.73 11.05
C MET A 166 -3.79 2.18 9.90
N PHE A 167 -3.18 2.12 8.72
CA PHE A 167 -3.75 1.52 7.52
C PHE A 167 -3.09 0.17 7.26
N SER A 168 -3.90 -0.88 7.24
CA SER A 168 -3.42 -2.25 7.04
C SER A 168 -3.79 -2.74 5.65
N VAL A 169 -2.79 -3.15 4.87
CA VAL A 169 -2.96 -3.67 3.51
C VAL A 169 -2.50 -5.13 3.50
N GLY A 170 -3.39 -6.03 3.06
CA GLY A 170 -3.00 -7.44 2.83
C GLY A 170 -2.07 -7.55 1.63
N VAL A 171 -1.07 -8.44 1.72
CA VAL A 171 -0.08 -8.61 0.66
C VAL A 171 -0.60 -9.59 -0.40
N PRO A 172 -0.88 -9.15 -1.65
CA PRO A 172 -1.43 -10.04 -2.67
C PRO A 172 -0.46 -11.18 -3.02
N GLY A 173 -0.97 -12.41 -3.14
CA GLY A 173 -0.16 -13.57 -3.50
C GLY A 173 0.73 -14.12 -2.38
N SER A 174 0.56 -13.63 -1.15
CA SER A 174 1.28 -14.11 0.04
C SER A 174 0.36 -14.94 0.96
N THR A 175 0.87 -15.31 2.14
CA THR A 175 0.09 -15.94 3.21
C THR A 175 -1.07 -15.02 3.64
N PRO A 176 -2.19 -15.57 4.14
CA PRO A 176 -3.30 -14.76 4.67
C PRO A 176 -2.89 -13.81 5.81
N ASP A 177 -1.81 -14.16 6.51
CA ASP A 177 -1.27 -13.39 7.64
C ASP A 177 -0.28 -12.31 7.20
N ALA A 178 0.13 -12.30 5.93
CA ALA A 178 1.04 -11.29 5.43
C ALA A 178 0.37 -9.93 5.32
N VAL A 179 0.99 -8.93 5.93
CA VAL A 179 0.43 -7.60 6.09
C VAL A 179 1.49 -6.53 5.93
N LEU A 180 1.06 -5.39 5.41
CA LEU A 180 1.77 -4.13 5.46
C LEU A 180 0.94 -3.14 6.27
N HIS A 181 1.46 -2.70 7.41
CA HIS A 181 0.90 -1.57 8.16
C HIS A 181 1.57 -0.29 7.68
N VAL A 182 0.79 0.76 7.44
CA VAL A 182 1.26 2.10 7.08
C VAL A 182 0.62 3.09 8.03
N PHE A 183 1.43 3.92 8.68
CA PHE A 183 0.97 4.89 9.68
C PHE A 183 1.90 6.10 9.71
N ARG A 184 1.44 7.18 10.33
CA ARG A 184 2.19 8.44 10.43
C ARG A 184 2.39 8.84 11.89
N ILE A 185 3.63 9.18 12.23
CA ILE A 185 4.05 9.72 13.53
C ILE A 185 4.98 10.92 13.31
N ARG A 186 4.61 12.06 13.89
CA ARG A 186 5.24 13.38 13.81
C ARG A 186 5.66 13.77 12.40
N GLY A 187 4.78 13.57 11.43
CA GLY A 187 5.05 13.92 10.04
C GLY A 187 6.01 12.96 9.31
N VAL A 188 6.38 11.84 9.93
CA VAL A 188 7.16 10.77 9.31
C VAL A 188 6.25 9.58 9.08
N VAL A 189 6.36 8.96 7.91
CA VAL A 189 5.52 7.82 7.53
C VAL A 189 6.31 6.55 7.75
N PHE A 190 5.74 5.67 8.57
CA PHE A 190 6.29 4.37 8.85
C PHE A 190 5.47 3.33 8.12
N ALA A 191 6.16 2.31 7.64
CA ALA A 191 5.52 1.14 7.09
C ALA A 191 6.23 -0.13 7.55
N VAL A 192 5.46 -1.11 8.03
CA VAL A 192 5.98 -2.38 8.56
C VAL A 192 5.36 -3.51 7.77
N GLN A 193 6.20 -4.31 7.11
CA GLN A 193 5.79 -5.47 6.34
C GLN A 193 6.35 -6.76 6.93
N SER A 194 5.47 -7.73 7.18
CA SER A 194 5.83 -9.08 7.62
C SER A 194 4.93 -10.12 6.95
N SER A 195 5.39 -11.35 6.85
CA SER A 195 4.54 -12.48 6.47
C SER A 195 3.67 -13.00 7.64
N ASN A 196 3.98 -12.54 8.86
CA ASN A 196 3.26 -12.82 10.09
C ASN A 196 2.72 -11.53 10.71
N ARG A 197 1.39 -11.40 10.79
CA ARG A 197 0.71 -10.24 11.38
C ARG A 197 1.12 -9.95 12.82
N ALA A 198 1.28 -10.97 13.66
CA ALA A 198 1.63 -10.75 15.07
C ALA A 198 3.00 -10.07 15.21
N VAL A 199 3.96 -10.45 14.36
CA VAL A 199 5.28 -9.81 14.31
C VAL A 199 5.18 -8.36 13.84
N ALA A 200 4.31 -8.09 12.86
CA ALA A 200 4.10 -6.74 12.36
C ALA A 200 3.45 -5.84 13.44
N ASP A 201 2.45 -6.34 14.15
CA ASP A 201 1.76 -5.63 15.22
C ASP A 201 2.72 -5.28 16.38
N GLU A 202 3.56 -6.23 16.81
CA GLU A 202 4.58 -6.01 17.86
C GLU A 202 5.61 -4.94 17.45
N LEU A 203 6.05 -4.97 16.19
CA LEU A 203 6.97 -3.96 15.65
C LEU A 203 6.34 -2.58 15.57
N VAL A 204 5.07 -2.48 15.17
CA VAL A 204 4.32 -1.21 15.19
C VAL A 204 4.28 -0.66 16.62
N GLY A 205 3.94 -1.50 17.60
CA GLY A 205 3.91 -1.10 19.02
C GLY A 205 5.27 -0.61 19.53
N ALA A 206 6.36 -1.28 19.15
CA ALA A 206 7.72 -0.85 19.50
C ALA A 206 8.08 0.51 18.87
N ILE A 207 7.74 0.72 17.59
CA ILE A 207 7.96 2.02 16.91
C ILE A 207 7.16 3.13 17.60
N GLU A 208 5.88 2.90 17.90
CA GLU A 208 5.03 3.86 18.58
C GLU A 208 5.56 4.21 19.97
N PHE A 209 6.03 3.22 20.73
CA PHE A 209 6.63 3.41 22.04
C PHE A 209 7.91 4.25 21.97
N ASP A 210 8.83 3.92 21.05
CA ASP A 210 10.10 4.64 20.91
C ASP A 210 9.91 6.07 20.43
N GLU A 211 9.04 6.29 19.45
CA GLU A 211 8.72 7.64 19.01
C GLU A 211 8.00 8.42 20.13
N SER A 212 7.15 7.78 20.94
CA SER A 212 6.53 8.43 22.11
C SER A 212 7.56 8.93 23.12
N ARG A 213 8.55 8.09 23.49
CA ARG A 213 9.64 8.50 24.40
C ARG A 213 10.48 9.65 23.86
N ARG A 214 10.67 9.72 22.54
CA ARG A 214 11.38 10.83 21.89
C ARG A 214 10.65 12.18 21.96
N ALA A 215 9.33 12.21 22.24
CA ALA A 215 8.62 13.48 22.46
C ALA A 215 8.85 14.07 23.84
N GLU A 216 9.19 13.25 24.83
CA GLU A 216 9.35 13.75 26.18
C GLU A 216 10.57 14.68 26.19
N PRO A 217 10.39 15.98 26.48
CA PRO A 217 11.54 16.86 26.63
C PRO A 217 12.38 16.32 27.79
N ARG A 218 13.67 16.10 27.55
CA ARG A 218 14.65 15.78 28.61
C ARG A 218 14.50 16.81 29.73
N SER A 219 13.80 16.46 30.81
CA SER A 219 13.48 17.34 31.93
C SER A 219 14.65 17.55 32.89
N ASP A 220 15.88 17.24 32.48
CA ASP A 220 17.02 17.15 33.40
C ASP A 220 18.07 18.25 33.14
N ALA A 221 17.70 19.32 32.42
CA ALA A 221 18.54 20.52 32.28
C ALA A 221 18.18 21.64 33.27
N ALA A 222 17.41 21.36 34.33
CA ALA A 222 16.93 22.35 35.29
C ALA A 222 17.25 22.03 36.76
N GLU A 223 18.33 21.30 37.04
CA GLU A 223 18.91 21.21 38.40
C GLU A 223 20.45 21.32 38.37
N GLN A 224 20.98 22.34 37.70
CA GLN A 224 22.30 22.89 38.02
C GLN A 224 22.24 24.42 37.89
N GLY A 225 21.55 25.03 38.85
CA GLY A 225 21.65 26.45 39.18
C GLY A 225 22.38 26.62 40.49
#